data_AF-R3UAA5-F1
#
_entry.id   AF-R3UAA5-F1
#
_cell.length_a   1.000
_cell.length_b   1.000
_cell.length_c   1.000
_cell.angle_alpha   90.00
_cell.angle_beta   90.00
_cell.angle_gamma   90.00
#
_symmetry.space_group_name_H-M   'P 1'
#
loop_
_entity.id
_entity.type
_entity.pdbx_description
1 polymer ?
#
loop_
_entity_poly.entity_id
_entity_poly.type
_entity_poly.pdbx_seq_one_letter_code
_entity_poly.pdbx_strand_id
1 'polypeptide(L)'
;MRTIKTVDDFWQVIDEIRIKKELNWSDLVGGKAKLAASHHWNPPLTYILQMQKELDVDIINTLVYELVESEQLINKDPETPEKMKLIYQWIQSDNWMEDEQILQNVQEIARTIL
;
A
#
# COMPACT_ATOMS: atom_id res chain seq x y z
N MET A 1 -12.19 -0.41 -14.89
CA MET A 1 -11.08 -1.16 -14.28
C MET A 1 -11.55 -1.62 -12.92
N ARG A 2 -11.31 -2.88 -12.55
CA ARG A 2 -11.67 -3.43 -11.23
C ARG A 2 -10.44 -3.24 -10.34
N THR A 3 -10.59 -2.51 -9.24
CA THR A 3 -9.52 -2.20 -8.29
C THR A 3 -9.25 -3.40 -7.40
N ILE A 4 -7.97 -3.76 -7.22
CA ILE A 4 -7.57 -4.89 -6.37
C ILE A 4 -7.29 -4.36 -4.96
N LYS A 5 -8.28 -4.45 -4.07
CA LYS A 5 -8.16 -3.94 -2.69
C LYS A 5 -7.90 -5.05 -1.67
N THR A 6 -8.27 -6.27 -2.01
CA THR A 6 -8.21 -7.43 -1.11
C THR A 6 -7.57 -8.64 -1.78
N VAL A 7 -7.22 -9.64 -0.97
CA VAL A 7 -6.73 -10.94 -1.46
C VAL A 7 -7.79 -11.64 -2.31
N ASP A 8 -9.07 -11.50 -1.94
CA ASP A 8 -10.19 -12.02 -2.74
C ASP A 8 -10.30 -11.33 -4.10
N ASP A 9 -10.17 -10.00 -4.15
CA ASP A 9 -10.18 -9.26 -5.41
C ASP A 9 -9.01 -9.70 -6.31
N PHE A 10 -7.84 -9.91 -5.71
CA PHE A 10 -6.67 -10.43 -6.42
C PHE A 10 -6.98 -11.79 -7.05
N TRP A 11 -7.49 -12.75 -6.28
CA TRP A 11 -7.78 -14.08 -6.81
C TRP A 11 -8.92 -14.10 -7.82
N GLN A 12 -9.93 -13.23 -7.68
CA GLN A 12 -10.97 -13.08 -8.70
C GLN A 12 -10.38 -12.65 -10.04
N VAL A 13 -9.49 -11.66 -10.05
CA VAL A 13 -8.81 -11.21 -11.28
C VAL A 13 -7.96 -12.33 -11.86
N ILE A 14 -7.20 -13.03 -11.03
CA ILE A 14 -6.38 -14.17 -11.49
C ILE A 14 -7.25 -15.29 -12.08
N ASP A 15 -8.36 -15.64 -11.42
CA ASP A 15 -9.25 -16.70 -11.89
C ASP A 15 -9.93 -16.33 -13.21
N GLU A 16 -10.35 -15.08 -13.38
CA GLU A 16 -10.90 -14.59 -14.66
C GLU A 16 -9.90 -14.70 -15.81
N ILE A 17 -8.64 -14.32 -15.59
CA ILE A 17 -7.60 -14.41 -16.63
C ILE A 17 -7.26 -15.88 -16.89
N ARG A 18 -7.13 -16.68 -15.82
CA ARG A 18 -6.87 -18.13 -15.90
C ARG A 18 -7.93 -18.84 -16.73
N ILE A 19 -9.22 -18.57 -16.48
CA ILE A 19 -10.35 -19.17 -17.23
C ILE A 19 -10.28 -18.77 -18.70
N LYS A 20 -10.03 -17.48 -19.01
CA LYS A 20 -9.89 -17.00 -20.39
C LYS A 20 -8.72 -17.66 -21.14
N LYS A 21 -7.67 -18.06 -20.42
CA LYS A 21 -6.49 -18.74 -20.96
C LYS A 21 -6.57 -20.26 -20.86
N GLU A 22 -7.68 -20.82 -20.36
CA GLU A 22 -7.90 -22.26 -20.17
C GLU A 22 -6.81 -22.94 -19.33
N LEU A 23 -6.23 -22.22 -18.36
CA LEU A 23 -5.15 -22.73 -17.50
C LEU A 23 -5.69 -23.41 -16.24
N ASN A 24 -4.98 -24.41 -15.71
CA ASN A 24 -5.30 -24.97 -14.39
C ASN A 24 -4.51 -24.27 -13.28
N TRP A 25 -5.05 -24.32 -12.06
CA TRP A 25 -4.35 -23.81 -10.88
C TRP A 25 -3.01 -24.50 -10.63
N SER A 26 -2.88 -25.78 -10.99
CA SER A 26 -1.61 -26.51 -10.93
C SER A 26 -0.55 -25.91 -11.86
N ASP A 27 -0.97 -25.44 -13.02
CA ASP A 27 -0.07 -24.88 -14.03
C ASP A 27 0.41 -23.49 -13.58
N LEU A 28 -0.46 -22.79 -12.83
CA LEU A 28 -0.19 -21.45 -12.34
C LEU A 28 0.70 -21.39 -11.08
N VAL A 29 0.41 -22.24 -10.08
CA VAL A 29 1.03 -22.15 -8.74
C VAL A 29 1.54 -23.50 -8.20
N GLY A 30 1.53 -24.54 -9.03
CA GLY A 30 2.02 -25.87 -8.68
C GLY A 30 1.32 -26.47 -7.47
N GLY A 31 2.10 -26.88 -6.47
CA GLY A 31 1.61 -27.51 -5.24
C GLY A 31 0.70 -26.61 -4.37
N LYS A 32 0.58 -25.32 -4.68
CA LYS A 32 -0.32 -24.38 -3.99
C LYS A 32 -1.69 -24.27 -4.65
N ALA A 33 -1.98 -25.07 -5.68
CA ALA A 33 -3.24 -25.02 -6.44
C ALA A 33 -4.51 -25.04 -5.57
N LYS A 34 -4.56 -25.90 -4.55
CA LYS A 34 -5.72 -25.97 -3.63
C LYS A 34 -5.91 -24.69 -2.81
N LEU A 35 -4.80 -24.06 -2.40
CA LEU A 35 -4.82 -22.81 -1.64
C LEU A 35 -5.21 -21.64 -2.54
N ALA A 36 -4.68 -21.59 -3.76
CA ALA A 36 -5.09 -20.62 -4.77
C ALA A 36 -6.58 -20.75 -5.12
N ALA A 37 -7.08 -21.97 -5.38
CA ALA A 37 -8.49 -22.22 -5.68
C ALA A 37 -9.44 -21.87 -4.52
N SER A 38 -8.93 -21.79 -3.29
CA SER A 38 -9.74 -21.34 -2.14
C SER A 38 -9.89 -19.84 -2.06
N HIS A 39 -9.11 -19.05 -2.81
CA HIS A 39 -9.00 -17.58 -2.72
C HIS A 39 -8.54 -17.02 -1.37
N HIS A 40 -8.21 -17.85 -0.37
CA HIS A 40 -7.80 -17.38 0.96
C HIS A 40 -6.29 -17.22 1.15
N TRP A 41 -5.49 -17.61 0.15
CA TRP A 41 -4.04 -17.57 0.27
C TRP A 41 -3.49 -16.21 -0.11
N ASN A 42 -2.72 -15.54 0.76
CA ASN A 42 -1.98 -14.35 0.36
C ASN A 42 -0.62 -14.76 -0.25
N PRO A 43 -0.45 -14.73 -1.59
CA PRO A 43 0.78 -15.20 -2.21
C PRO A 43 1.91 -14.19 -1.98
N PRO A 44 3.13 -14.65 -1.67
CA PRO A 44 4.28 -13.75 -1.62
C PRO A 44 4.62 -13.25 -3.03
N LEU A 45 5.34 -12.12 -3.11
CA LEU A 45 5.70 -11.46 -4.36
C LEU A 45 6.33 -12.39 -5.41
N THR A 46 7.13 -13.38 -4.98
CA THR A 46 7.74 -14.37 -5.88
C THR A 46 6.70 -15.17 -6.66
N TYR A 47 5.60 -15.54 -6.03
CA TYR A 47 4.49 -16.23 -6.70
C TYR A 47 3.69 -15.27 -7.58
N ILE A 48 3.53 -14.01 -7.19
CA ILE A 48 2.86 -12.99 -8.02
C ILE A 48 3.63 -12.80 -9.32
N LEU A 49 4.95 -12.63 -9.26
CA LEU A 49 5.84 -12.51 -10.42
C LEU A 49 5.82 -13.77 -11.30
N GLN A 50 5.79 -14.95 -10.70
CA GLN A 50 5.65 -16.21 -11.44
C GLN A 50 4.32 -16.26 -12.19
N MET A 51 3.21 -15.94 -11.51
CA MET A 51 1.88 -15.92 -12.13
C MET A 51 1.81 -14.90 -13.26
N GLN A 52 2.43 -13.72 -13.14
CA GLN A 52 2.51 -12.75 -14.24
C GLN A 52 3.12 -13.33 -15.51
N LYS A 53 4.19 -14.11 -15.35
CA LYS A 53 4.89 -14.74 -16.48
C LYS A 53 4.01 -15.79 -17.15
N GLU A 54 3.36 -16.65 -16.36
CA GLU A 54 2.49 -17.72 -16.88
C GLU A 54 1.19 -17.16 -17.48
N LEU A 55 0.66 -16.09 -16.89
CA LEU A 55 -0.54 -15.42 -17.37
C LEU A 55 -0.25 -14.41 -18.48
N ASP A 56 1.02 -14.11 -18.78
CA ASP A 56 1.43 -13.04 -19.71
C ASP A 56 0.64 -11.74 -19.48
N VAL A 57 0.60 -11.32 -18.21
CA VAL A 57 -0.06 -10.06 -17.80
C VAL A 57 0.81 -9.25 -16.85
N ASP A 58 0.76 -7.94 -17.01
CA ASP A 58 1.45 -7.02 -16.12
C ASP A 58 0.59 -6.66 -14.90
N ILE A 59 0.45 -7.64 -14.00
CA ILE A 59 -0.23 -7.47 -12.70
C ILE A 59 0.42 -6.34 -11.89
N ILE A 60 1.75 -6.20 -11.92
CA ILE A 60 2.46 -5.15 -11.16
C ILE A 60 2.13 -3.77 -11.70
N ASN A 61 2.11 -3.52 -13.01
CA ASN A 61 1.66 -2.22 -13.52
C ASN A 61 0.18 -1.94 -13.20
N THR A 62 -0.63 -2.98 -13.04
CA THR A 62 -2.03 -2.85 -12.58
C THR A 62 -2.12 -2.50 -11.09
N LEU A 63 -1.18 -2.99 -10.25
CA LEU A 63 -1.10 -2.70 -8.81
C LEU A 63 -0.37 -1.38 -8.49
N VAL A 64 0.62 -0.99 -9.30
CA VAL A 64 1.43 0.22 -9.11
C VAL A 64 0.63 1.49 -9.41
N TYR A 65 -0.26 1.45 -10.41
CA TYR A 65 -1.19 2.55 -10.66
C TYR A 65 -2.08 2.85 -9.45
N GLU A 66 -2.46 1.83 -8.68
CA GLU A 66 -3.33 1.98 -7.51
C GLU A 66 -2.58 2.22 -6.19
N LEU A 67 -1.29 1.87 -6.08
CA LEU A 67 -0.45 2.34 -4.96
C LEU A 67 -0.24 3.86 -5.04
N VAL A 68 -0.10 4.41 -6.24
CA VAL A 68 -0.02 5.87 -6.46
C VAL A 68 -1.37 6.55 -6.24
N GLU A 69 -2.50 5.92 -6.59
CA GLU A 69 -3.84 6.46 -6.28
C GLU A 69 -4.27 6.24 -4.82
N SER A 70 -3.75 5.20 -4.14
CA SER A 70 -3.96 4.95 -2.71
C SER A 70 -2.94 5.66 -1.82
N GLU A 71 -1.92 6.28 -2.41
CA GLU A 71 -1.18 7.36 -1.77
C GLU A 71 -2.10 8.59 -1.63
N GLN A 72 -3.00 8.48 -0.65
CA GLN A 72 -3.38 9.56 0.24
C GLN A 72 -4.43 10.55 -0.31
N LEU A 73 -5.69 10.13 -0.24
CA LEU A 73 -6.73 10.94 0.41
C LEU A 73 -6.43 11.05 1.92
N ILE A 74 -5.20 11.40 2.29
CA ILE A 74 -4.98 12.01 3.59
C ILE A 74 -5.51 13.42 3.38
N ASN A 75 -6.55 13.76 4.12
CA ASN A 75 -6.93 15.15 4.35
C ASN A 75 -5.77 15.78 5.13
N LYS A 76 -4.62 15.97 4.47
CA LYS A 76 -3.46 16.64 5.01
C LYS A 76 -3.91 18.06 5.11
N ASP A 77 -3.93 18.58 6.33
CA ASP A 77 -4.06 20.00 6.54
C ASP A 77 -3.11 20.70 5.54
N PRO A 78 -3.59 21.57 4.63
CA PRO A 78 -2.76 22.22 3.63
C PRO A 78 -1.62 23.04 4.27
N GLU A 79 -1.73 23.36 5.55
CA GLU A 79 -0.70 24.05 6.35
C GLU A 79 0.34 23.10 6.97
N THR A 80 0.21 21.77 6.80
CA THR A 80 1.15 20.77 7.34
C THR A 80 2.62 21.09 7.02
N PRO A 81 3.00 21.50 5.80
CA PRO A 81 4.39 21.84 5.50
C PRO A 81 4.92 23.03 6.32
N GLU A 82 4.11 24.07 6.52
CA GLU A 82 4.49 25.25 7.31
C GLU A 82 4.53 24.94 8.81
N LYS A 83 3.57 24.14 9.30
CA LYS A 83 3.54 23.67 10.69
C LYS A 83 4.74 22.78 11.03
N MET A 84 5.13 21.88 10.13
CA MET A 84 6.34 21.06 10.28
C MET A 84 7.62 21.91 10.26
N LYS A 85 7.65 22.96 9.44
CA LYS A 85 8.77 23.91 9.40
C LYS A 85 8.91 24.71 10.70
N LEU A 86 7.79 25.11 11.31
CA LEU A 86 7.77 25.76 12.62
C LEU A 86 8.28 24.83 13.72
N ILE A 87 7.80 23.59 13.76
CA ILE A 87 8.32 22.56 14.67
C ILE A 87 9.83 22.38 14.48
N TYR A 88 10.29 22.27 13.24
CA TYR A 88 11.71 22.13 12.93
C TYR A 88 12.53 23.31 13.45
N GLN A 89 12.04 24.54 13.32
CA GLN A 89 12.71 25.74 13.85
C GLN A 89 12.79 25.72 15.38
N TRP A 90 11.74 25.26 16.07
CA TRP A 90 11.72 25.20 17.52
C TRP A 90 12.64 24.14 18.09
N ILE A 91 12.69 22.94 17.49
CA ILE A 91 13.56 21.85 17.97
C ILE A 91 15.05 22.08 17.69
N GLN A 92 15.40 23.10 16.87
CA GLN A 92 16.79 23.51 16.64
C GLN A 92 17.29 24.50 17.70
N SER A 93 16.43 25.00 18.59
CA SER A 93 16.85 25.82 19.73
C SER A 93 17.57 24.95 20.76
N ASP A 94 18.70 25.41 21.29
CA ASP A 94 19.57 24.62 22.17
C ASP A 94 18.86 24.09 23.46
N ASN A 95 17.78 24.74 23.89
CA ASN A 95 17.05 24.41 25.14
C ASN A 95 15.57 24.06 24.91
N TRP A 96 15.17 23.66 23.70
CA TRP A 96 13.75 23.48 23.37
C TRP A 96 13.00 22.44 24.22
N MET A 97 13.71 21.45 24.78
CA MET A 97 13.14 20.44 25.69
C MET A 97 13.04 20.93 27.14
N GLU A 98 13.74 22.00 27.49
CA GLU A 98 13.76 22.60 28.83
C GLU A 98 12.82 23.80 28.94
N ASP A 99 12.46 24.39 27.81
CA ASP A 99 11.45 25.43 27.70
C ASP A 99 10.06 24.78 27.57
N GLU A 100 9.34 24.74 28.69
CA GLU A 100 8.00 24.17 28.79
C GLU A 100 7.00 24.81 27.81
N GLN A 101 7.18 26.09 27.48
CA GLN A 101 6.31 26.80 26.55
C GLN A 101 6.60 26.39 25.10
N ILE A 102 7.87 26.22 24.73
CA ILE A 102 8.26 25.70 23.41
C ILE A 102 7.78 24.25 23.25
N LEU A 103 7.95 23.42 24.29
CA LEU A 103 7.51 22.03 24.28
C LEU A 103 5.99 21.90 24.08
N GLN A 104 5.19 22.72 24.78
CA GLN A 104 3.74 22.75 24.62
C GLN A 104 3.34 23.17 23.19
N ASN A 105 3.96 24.22 22.65
CA ASN A 105 3.67 24.70 21.29
C ASN A 105 3.99 23.64 20.21
N VAL A 106 5.11 22.93 20.35
CA VAL A 106 5.48 21.83 19.45
C VAL A 106 4.45 20.69 19.52
N GLN A 107 4.03 20.30 20.73
CA GLN A 107 3.06 19.22 20.91
C GLN A 107 1.66 19.58 20.40
N GLU A 108 1.19 20.81 20.62
CA GLU A 108 -0.10 21.27 20.11
C GLU A 108 -0.13 21.29 18.58
N ILE A 109 0.92 21.80 17.94
CA ILE A 109 0.98 21.84 16.48
C ILE A 109 1.11 20.44 15.90
N ALA A 110 1.92 19.56 16.50
CA ALA A 110 2.05 18.16 16.08
C ALA A 110 0.70 17.40 16.16
N ARG A 111 -0.14 17.70 17.16
CA ARG A 111 -1.50 17.12 17.27
C ARG A 111 -2.45 17.55 16.16
N THR A 112 -2.21 18.69 15.50
CA THR A 112 -3.02 19.14 14.37
C THR A 112 -2.56 18.58 13.02
N ILE A 113 -1.39 17.94 12.99
CA ILE A 113 -0.80 17.32 11.80
C ILE A 113 -1.16 15.82 11.72
N LEU A 114 -1.29 15.15 12.86
CA LEU A 114 -1.68 13.74 12.99
C LEU A 114 -3.20 13.54 12.84
#